data_AF-A0A1G1J3K1-F1
#
_entry.id   AF-A0A1G1J3K1-F1
#
_cell.length_a   1.000
_cell.length_b   1.000
_cell.length_c   1.000
_cell.angle_alpha   90.00
_cell.angle_beta   90.00
_cell.angle_gamma   90.00
#
_symmetry.space_group_name_H-M   'P 1'
#
loop_
_entity.id
_entity.type
_entity.pdbx_description
1 polymer ?
#
loop_
_entity_poly.entity_id
_entity_poly.type
_entity_poly.pdbx_seq_one_letter_code
_entity_poly.pdbx_strand_id
1 'polypeptide(L)' 'MNKVQKFINEVKLELKKVSWSTRQELINSTIVVIVSVIVLAIFIGFCDLVWSNSINLILR' A
#
# COMPACT_ATOMS: atom_id res chain seq x y z
N MET A 1 16.80 31.40 23.97
CA MET A 1 16.74 30.13 23.20
C MET A 1 15.34 29.55 23.35
N ASN A 2 14.53 29.59 22.29
CA ASN A 2 13.07 29.41 22.33
C ASN A 2 12.67 27.96 22.68
N LYS A 3 11.73 27.78 23.62
CA LYS A 3 11.22 26.46 24.08
C LYS A 3 10.80 25.53 22.94
N VAL A 4 10.22 26.10 21.88
CA VAL A 4 9.78 25.39 20.67
C VAL A 4 10.94 24.68 19.96
N GLN A 5 12.11 25.30 19.92
CA GLN A 5 13.29 24.76 19.23
C GLN A 5 13.89 23.56 19.99
N LYS A 6 13.77 23.56 21.33
CA LYS A 6 14.12 22.39 22.17
C LYS A 6 13.13 21.24 21.96
N PHE A 7 11.83 21.54 21.93
CA PHE A 7 10.78 20.55 21.77
C PHE A 7 10.87 19.81 20.42
N ILE A 8 11.14 20.53 19.32
CA ILE A 8 11.34 19.90 17.99
C ILE A 8 12.59 19.00 17.98
N ASN A 9 13.65 19.39 18.67
CA ASN A 9 14.87 18.57 18.78
C ASN A 9 14.63 17.30 19.60
N GLU A 10 13.87 17.39 20.70
CA GLU A 10 13.51 16.23 21.53
C GLU A 10 12.61 15.25 20.75
N VAL A 11 11.59 15.74 20.05
CA VAL A 11 10.72 14.90 19.18
C VAL A 11 11.53 14.21 18.08
N LYS A 12 12.48 14.92 17.45
CA LYS A 12 13.35 14.33 16.42
C LYS A 12 14.26 13.23 16.98
N LEU A 13 14.70 13.35 18.23
CA LEU A 13 15.50 12.33 18.92
C LEU A 13 14.66 11.10 19.28
N GLU A 14 13.41 11.28 19.71
CA GLU A 14 12.49 10.17 20.01
C GLU A 14 12.05 9.44 18.75
N LEU A 15 11.75 10.15 17.66
CA LEU A 15 11.44 9.57 16.35
C LEU A 15 12.59 8.74 15.77
N LYS A 16 13.83 8.97 16.22
CA LYS A 16 15.01 8.18 15.85
C LYS A 16 15.16 6.91 16.69
N LYS A 17 14.56 6.85 17.88
CA LYS A 17 14.46 5.64 18.72
C LYS A 17 13.33 4.72 18.27
N VAL A 18 12.37 5.23 17.50
CA VAL A 18 11.39 4.40 16.81
C VAL A 18 12.15 3.49 15.84
N SER A 19 11.96 2.18 16.00
CA SER A 19 12.51 1.15 15.13
C SER A 19 11.86 1.25 13.75
N TRP A 20 12.33 2.19 12.94
CA TRP A 20 12.00 2.21 11.53
C TRP A 20 12.52 0.92 10.92
N SER A 21 11.59 0.16 10.34
CA SER A 21 11.90 -1.04 9.57
C SER A 21 12.98 -0.70 8.54
N THR A 22 13.91 -1.64 8.34
CA THR A 22 15.06 -1.40 7.48
C THR A 22 14.57 -1.14 6.05
N ARG A 23 15.27 -0.29 5.27
CA ARG A 23 14.86 0.07 3.90
C ARG A 23 14.58 -1.15 3.02
N GLN A 24 15.26 -2.26 3.30
CA GLN A 24 15.13 -3.52 2.59
C GLN A 24 13.83 -4.27 2.91
N GLU A 25 13.38 -4.24 4.17
CA GLU A 25 12.09 -4.79 4.57
C GLU A 25 10.92 -3.97 4.00
N LEU A 26 11.06 -2.64 3.94
CA LEU A 26 10.07 -1.80 3.27
C LEU A 26 9.90 -2.18 1.79
N ILE A 27 11.02 -2.30 1.07
CA ILE A 27 11.00 -2.66 -0.36
C ILE A 27 10.37 -4.05 -0.55
N ASN A 28 10.78 -5.04 0.25
CA ASN A 28 10.21 -6.39 0.17
C ASN A 28 8.71 -6.40 0.45
N SER A 29 8.26 -5.66 1.47
CA SER A 29 6.84 -5.55 1.81
C SER A 29 6.04 -4.88 0.68
N THR A 30 6.59 -3.83 0.07
CA THR A 30 5.95 -3.16 -1.08
C THR A 30 5.87 -4.07 -2.30
N ILE A 31 6.91 -4.87 -2.58
CA ILE A 31 6.89 -5.83 -3.70
C ILE A 31 5.76 -6.86 -3.52
N VAL A 32 5.60 -7.41 -2.31
CA VAL A 32 4.52 -8.37 -2.01
C VAL A 32 3.14 -7.74 -2.25
N VAL A 33 2.95 -6.49 -1.83
CA VAL A 33 1.70 -5.75 -2.06
C VAL A 33 1.46 -5.49 -3.54
N ILE A 34 2.47 -5.12 -4.32
CA ILE A 34 2.34 -4.92 -5.77
C ILE A 34 1.88 -6.21 -6.45
N VAL A 35 2.51 -7.33 -6.10
CA VAL A 35 2.15 -8.65 -6.65
C VAL A 35 0.72 -9.02 -6.29
N SER A 36 0.30 -8.83 -5.03
CA SER A 36 -1.06 -9.17 -4.61
C SER A 36 -2.12 -8.32 -5.32
N VAL A 37 -1.87 -7.04 -5.52
CA VAL A 37 -2.76 -6.12 -6.26
C VAL A 37 -2.89 -6.52 -7.73
N ILE A 38 -1.78 -6.92 -8.38
CA ILE A 38 -1.82 -7.38 -9.78
C ILE A 38 -2.68 -8.64 -9.91
N VAL A 39 -2.53 -9.61 -9.01
CA VAL A 39 -3.34 -10.83 -9.01
C VAL A 39 -4.82 -10.50 -8.82
N LEU A 40 -5.15 -9.61 -7.87
CA LEU A 40 -6.52 -9.17 -7.63
C LEU A 40 -7.11 -8.43 -8.84
N ALA A 41 -6.34 -7.56 -9.49
CA ALA A 41 -6.78 -6.81 -10.66
C ALA A 41 -7.10 -7.74 -11.83
N ILE A 42 -6.27 -8.76 -12.07
CA ILE A 42 -6.54 -9.78 -13.10
C ILE A 42 -7.80 -10.56 -12.77
N PHE A 43 -7.98 -10.97 -11.51
CA PHE A 43 -9.16 -11.72 -11.08
C PHE A 43 -10.45 -10.91 -11.26
N ILE A 44 -10.47 -9.66 -10.79
CA ILE A 44 -11.63 -8.77 -10.93
C ILE A 44 -11.90 -8.48 -12.42
N GLY A 45 -10.86 -8.15 -13.20
CA GLY A 45 -11.02 -7.90 -14.63
C GLY A 45 -11.56 -9.11 -15.39
N PHE A 46 -11.16 -10.33 -15.01
CA PHE A 46 -11.72 -11.55 -15.57
C PHE A 46 -13.20 -11.73 -15.19
N CYS A 47 -13.56 -11.51 -13.92
CA CYS A 47 -14.95 -11.53 -13.46
C CYS A 47 -15.83 -10.53 -14.21
N ASP A 48 -15.35 -9.30 -14.43
CA ASP A 48 -16.08 -8.25 -15.15
C ASP A 48 -16.34 -8.63 -16.61
N LEU A 49 -15.36 -9.25 -17.28
CA LEU A 49 -15.51 -9.75 -18.66
C LEU A 49 -16.53 -10.90 -18.74
N VAL A 50 -16.48 -11.83 -17.80
CA VAL A 50 -17.47 -12.92 -17.70
C VAL A 50 -18.86 -12.34 -17.49
N TRP A 51 -19.01 -11.40 -16.56
CA TRP A 51 -20.30 -10.79 -16.24
C TRP A 51 -20.89 -10.00 -17.42
N SER A 52 -20.07 -9.22 -18.11
CA SER A 52 -20.48 -8.47 -19.31
C SER A 52 -20.96 -9.39 -20.43
N ASN A 53 -20.26 -10.50 -20.67
CA ASN A 53 -20.65 -11.49 -21.66
C ASN A 53 -21.92 -12.23 -21.26
N SER A 54 -22.07 -12.61 -19.98
CA SER A 54 -23.27 -13.26 -19.46
C SER A 54 -24.52 -12.38 -19.58
N ILE A 55 -24.42 -11.08 -19.27
CA ILE A 55 -25.55 -10.15 -19.43
C ILE A 55 -25.94 -9.99 -20.90
N ASN A 56 -24.98 -9.82 -21.80
CA ASN A 56 -25.26 -9.69 -23.24
C ASN A 56 -25.91 -10.94 -23.83
N LEU A 57 -25.63 -12.13 -23.28
CA LEU A 57 -26.22 -13.39 -23.72
C LEU A 57 -27.65 -13.58 -23.19
N ILE A 58 -28.00 -12.96 -22.05
CA ILE A 58 -29.34 -13.00 -21.46
C ILE A 58 -30.28 -11.95 -22.07
N LEU A 59 -29.74 -10.78 -22.45
CA LEU A 59 -30.51 -9.69 -23.07
C LEU A 59 -30.74 -9.87 -24.58
N ARG A 60 -30.15 -10.90 -25.19
CA ARG A 60 -30.37 -11.28 -26.58
C ARG A 60 -31.23 -12.54 -26.66
#